data_AF-A0A255RGB6-F1
#
_entry.id   AF-A0A255RGB6-F1
#
_cell.length_a   1.000
_cell.length_b   1.000
_cell.length_c   1.000
_cell.angle_alpha   90.00
_cell.angle_beta   90.00
_cell.angle_gamma   90.00
#
_symmetry.space_group_name_H-M   'P 1'
#
loop_
_entity.id
_entity.type
_entity.pdbx_description
1 polymer ?
#
loop_
_entity_poly.entity_id
_entity_poly.type
_entity_poly.pdbx_seq_one_letter_code
_entity_poly.pdbx_strand_id
1 'polypeptide(L)'
;MEENRKNLLEFFSYHDKKHLVKLEQRILQYYEDADHYDRYSFLLKARKNFIDGIVLEHQDVLLADIIAFNEALRLALQKMYDHAHQVWDKMKGDSLFGNSKELIARCFLPSRYPALHPVHRKNSEALYDALQDAEWNKFYEDGVSFMPLRLAEGMEVETFDAYIGMDCPPPNWNEGLDQELTKDLHLILQFNHLFEYTNFALTDFIYCRDFESQTEITLG
;
A
#
# COMPACT_ATOMS: atom_id res chain seq x y z
N MET A 1 4.50 2.04 -26.38
CA MET A 1 4.32 2.22 -24.92
C MET A 1 3.59 3.53 -24.60
N GLU A 2 4.06 4.68 -25.08
CA GLU A 2 3.42 5.98 -24.78
C GLU A 2 2.00 6.12 -25.38
N GLU A 3 1.79 5.64 -26.62
CA GLU A 3 0.47 5.55 -27.26
C GLU A 3 -0.49 4.61 -26.51
N ASN A 4 -0.02 3.45 -26.03
CA ASN A 4 -0.84 2.50 -25.27
C ASN A 4 -1.19 3.04 -23.88
N ARG A 5 -0.27 3.74 -23.22
CA ARG A 5 -0.55 4.45 -21.96
C ARG A 5 -1.58 5.55 -22.18
N LYS A 6 -1.47 6.31 -23.27
CA LYS A 6 -2.45 7.33 -23.66
C LYS A 6 -3.82 6.72 -23.99
N ASN A 7 -3.86 5.57 -24.65
CA ASN A 7 -5.09 4.82 -24.93
C ASN A 7 -5.73 4.24 -23.65
N LEU A 8 -4.94 3.76 -22.69
CA LEU A 8 -5.43 3.35 -21.37
C LEU A 8 -6.05 4.53 -20.60
N LEU A 9 -5.43 5.71 -20.72
CA LEU A 9 -5.93 6.95 -20.11
C LEU A 9 -7.18 7.48 -20.81
N GLU A 10 -7.27 7.35 -22.13
CA GLU A 10 -8.50 7.61 -22.91
C GLU A 10 -9.59 6.57 -22.64
N PHE A 11 -9.22 5.31 -22.35
CA PHE A 11 -10.12 4.21 -22.00
C PHE A 11 -10.83 4.47 -20.66
N PHE A 12 -10.09 4.86 -19.61
CA PHE A 12 -10.68 5.41 -18.38
C PHE A 12 -11.57 6.63 -18.60
N SER A 13 -11.48 7.27 -19.78
CA SER A 13 -12.12 8.53 -20.08
C SER A 13 -13.49 8.41 -20.75
N TYR A 14 -13.82 7.31 -21.46
CA TYR A 14 -14.90 7.34 -22.45
C TYR A 14 -16.21 6.61 -22.09
N HIS A 15 -16.21 5.46 -21.42
CA HIS A 15 -17.46 4.71 -21.16
C HIS A 15 -17.81 4.55 -19.67
N ASP A 16 -16.80 4.58 -18.79
CA ASP A 16 -16.96 4.22 -17.38
C ASP A 16 -16.98 5.40 -16.40
N LYS A 17 -16.67 6.62 -16.89
CA LYS A 17 -16.69 7.84 -16.08
C LYS A 17 -17.98 7.99 -15.28
N LYS A 18 -19.16 7.74 -15.86
CA LYS A 18 -20.42 8.07 -15.16
C LYS A 18 -20.67 7.17 -13.95
N HIS A 19 -20.31 5.90 -14.02
CA HIS A 19 -20.51 4.96 -12.92
C HIS A 19 -19.41 5.10 -11.87
N LEU A 20 -18.15 5.14 -12.29
CA LEU A 20 -17.02 5.35 -11.39
C LEU A 20 -17.10 6.71 -10.67
N VAL A 21 -17.38 7.80 -11.39
CA VAL A 21 -17.52 9.14 -10.79
C VAL A 21 -18.69 9.18 -9.80
N LYS A 22 -19.82 8.53 -10.08
CA LYS A 22 -20.93 8.45 -9.13
C LYS A 22 -20.58 7.62 -7.90
N LEU A 23 -19.83 6.53 -8.07
CA LEU A 23 -19.35 5.71 -6.98
C LEU A 23 -18.38 6.49 -6.10
N GLU A 24 -17.39 7.16 -6.70
CA GLU A 24 -16.42 8.03 -6.05
C GLU A 24 -17.09 9.23 -5.33
N GLN A 25 -18.13 9.83 -5.91
CA GLN A 25 -18.92 10.86 -5.24
C GLN A 25 -19.66 10.34 -4.02
N ARG A 26 -20.24 9.14 -4.10
CA ARG A 26 -20.92 8.51 -2.96
C ARG A 26 -19.94 8.14 -1.84
N ILE A 27 -18.76 7.64 -2.21
CA ILE A 27 -17.66 7.41 -1.29
C ILE A 27 -17.41 8.70 -0.51
N LEU A 28 -17.10 9.81 -1.18
CA LEU A 28 -16.83 11.07 -0.49
C LEU A 28 -18.00 11.59 0.34
N GLN A 29 -19.24 11.45 -0.14
CA GLN A 29 -20.42 11.84 0.64
C GLN A 29 -20.53 11.10 1.97
N TYR A 30 -20.26 9.79 1.99
CA TYR A 30 -20.29 9.00 3.22
C TYR A 30 -19.03 9.17 4.06
N TYR A 31 -17.90 9.50 3.44
CA TYR A 31 -16.68 9.82 4.17
C TYR A 31 -16.81 11.10 5.00
N GLU A 32 -17.53 12.09 4.46
CA GLU A 32 -17.86 13.34 5.15
C GLU A 32 -18.92 13.14 6.27
N ASP A 33 -19.71 12.07 6.19
CA ASP A 33 -20.77 11.70 7.16
C ASP A 33 -20.21 10.71 8.20
N ALA A 34 -19.41 11.23 9.13
CA ALA A 34 -18.51 10.51 10.04
C ALA A 34 -19.13 9.44 10.98
N ASP A 35 -20.45 9.26 10.96
CA ASP A 35 -21.14 8.42 11.94
C ASP A 35 -21.11 6.91 11.59
N HIS A 36 -20.75 6.50 10.36
CA HIS A 36 -20.97 5.11 9.88
C HIS A 36 -19.93 4.56 8.86
N TYR A 37 -18.62 4.77 9.06
CA TYR A 37 -17.58 4.30 8.12
C TYR A 37 -17.63 2.81 7.78
N ASP A 38 -17.87 1.95 8.78
CA ASP A 38 -17.93 0.49 8.63
C ASP A 38 -19.03 0.05 7.65
N ARG A 39 -20.20 0.69 7.70
CA ARG A 39 -21.37 0.37 6.85
C ARG A 39 -21.11 0.59 5.37
N TYR A 40 -20.15 1.45 5.02
CA TYR A 40 -19.90 1.86 3.64
C TYR A 40 -18.53 1.42 3.11
N SER A 41 -17.72 0.71 3.91
CA SER A 41 -16.42 0.15 3.50
C SER A 41 -16.48 -0.70 2.21
N PHE A 42 -17.61 -1.37 1.96
CA PHE A 42 -17.84 -2.13 0.72
C PHE A 42 -17.78 -1.27 -0.55
N LEU A 43 -18.02 0.04 -0.46
CA LEU A 43 -17.92 0.96 -1.59
C LEU A 43 -16.47 1.10 -2.06
N LEU A 44 -15.50 1.10 -1.14
CA LEU A 44 -14.08 1.13 -1.50
C LEU A 44 -13.69 -0.16 -2.24
N LYS A 45 -14.12 -1.33 -1.74
CA LYS A 45 -13.89 -2.61 -2.43
C LYS A 45 -14.58 -2.65 -3.80
N ALA A 46 -15.80 -2.12 -3.92
CA ALA A 46 -16.47 -2.02 -5.21
C ALA A 46 -15.73 -1.12 -6.20
N ARG A 47 -15.17 0.01 -5.73
CA ARG A 47 -14.32 0.90 -6.54
C ARG A 47 -13.05 0.18 -7.00
N LYS A 48 -12.35 -0.48 -6.07
CA LYS A 48 -11.18 -1.30 -6.37
C LYS A 48 -11.47 -2.32 -7.45
N ASN A 49 -12.45 -3.19 -7.25
CA ASN A 49 -12.79 -4.25 -8.19
C ASN A 49 -13.17 -3.69 -9.58
N PHE A 50 -13.85 -2.54 -9.61
CA PHE A 50 -14.20 -1.88 -10.86
C PHE A 50 -12.96 -1.39 -11.62
N ILE A 51 -12.02 -0.73 -10.92
CA ILE A 51 -10.79 -0.22 -11.52
C ILE A 51 -9.88 -1.38 -11.93
N ASP A 52 -9.64 -2.34 -11.03
CA ASP A 52 -8.74 -3.46 -11.25
C ASP A 52 -9.24 -4.39 -12.36
N GLY A 53 -10.56 -4.61 -12.46
CA GLY A 53 -11.14 -5.39 -13.55
C GLY A 53 -10.85 -4.84 -14.94
N ILE A 54 -10.70 -3.51 -15.06
CA ILE A 54 -10.29 -2.84 -16.30
C ILE A 54 -8.77 -2.87 -16.47
N VAL A 55 -8.05 -2.54 -15.40
CA VAL A 55 -6.60 -2.39 -15.41
C VAL A 55 -5.89 -3.69 -15.76
N LEU A 56 -6.35 -4.80 -15.18
CA LEU A 56 -5.67 -6.08 -15.31
C LEU A 56 -5.80 -6.68 -16.72
N GLU A 57 -6.82 -6.30 -17.50
CA GLU A 57 -6.92 -6.63 -18.94
C GLU A 57 -5.78 -6.02 -19.77
N HIS A 58 -5.09 -5.04 -19.20
CA HIS A 58 -4.01 -4.27 -19.82
C HIS A 58 -2.79 -4.19 -18.91
N GLN A 59 -2.51 -5.25 -18.14
CA GLN A 59 -1.41 -5.24 -17.18
C GLN A 59 -0.04 -5.00 -17.83
N ASP A 60 0.15 -5.41 -19.09
CA ASP A 60 1.38 -5.26 -19.87
C ASP A 60 1.88 -3.80 -19.93
N VAL A 61 0.95 -2.84 -20.00
CA VAL A 61 1.30 -1.40 -20.03
C VAL A 61 1.69 -0.84 -18.67
N LEU A 62 1.39 -1.56 -17.57
CA LEU A 62 1.69 -1.13 -16.20
C LEU A 62 2.91 -1.81 -15.60
N LEU A 63 3.49 -2.82 -16.27
CA LEU A 63 4.62 -3.60 -15.74
C LEU A 63 5.78 -2.71 -15.26
N ALA A 64 6.14 -1.68 -16.03
CA ALA A 64 7.22 -0.77 -15.63
C ALA A 64 6.91 -0.01 -14.33
N ASP A 65 5.65 0.41 -14.13
CA ASP A 65 5.22 1.13 -12.94
C ASP A 65 5.09 0.19 -11.72
N ILE A 66 4.64 -1.06 -11.93
CA ILE A 66 4.61 -2.13 -10.92
C ILE A 66 6.03 -2.44 -10.43
N ILE A 67 6.98 -2.64 -11.34
CA ILE A 67 8.39 -2.90 -11.01
C ILE A 67 8.97 -1.74 -10.22
N ALA A 68 8.81 -0.51 -10.72
CA ALA A 68 9.35 0.68 -10.09
C ALA A 68 8.76 0.92 -8.69
N PHE A 69 7.46 0.64 -8.50
CA PHE A 69 6.84 0.72 -7.18
C PHE A 69 7.39 -0.35 -6.23
N ASN A 70 7.47 -1.62 -6.66
CA ASN A 70 7.98 -2.71 -5.82
C ASN A 70 9.42 -2.46 -5.37
N GLU A 71 10.28 -1.94 -6.27
CA GLU A 71 11.65 -1.54 -5.93
C GLU A 71 11.68 -0.39 -4.93
N ALA A 72 10.89 0.67 -5.16
CA ALA A 72 10.83 1.81 -4.25
C ALA A 72 10.31 1.41 -2.86
N LEU A 73 9.28 0.57 -2.81
CA LEU A 73 8.72 0.03 -1.57
C LEU A 73 9.75 -0.83 -0.82
N ARG A 74 10.46 -1.73 -1.51
CA ARG A 74 11.52 -2.54 -0.90
C ARG A 74 12.62 -1.66 -0.29
N LEU A 75 13.05 -0.62 -1.00
CA LEU A 75 14.05 0.32 -0.49
C LEU A 75 13.56 1.13 0.72
N ALA A 76 12.29 1.54 0.72
CA ALA A 76 11.70 2.24 1.85
C ALA A 76 11.60 1.34 3.09
N LEU A 77 11.14 0.10 2.91
CA LEU A 77 11.07 -0.90 3.99
C LEU A 77 12.45 -1.24 4.54
N GLN A 78 13.48 -1.35 3.69
CA GLN A 78 14.85 -1.56 4.16
C GLN A 78 15.33 -0.40 5.04
N LYS A 79 15.11 0.84 4.60
CA LYS A 79 15.49 2.03 5.39
C LYS A 79 14.78 2.07 6.74
N MET A 80 13.48 1.79 6.77
CA MET A 80 12.70 1.71 8.00
C MET A 80 13.22 0.58 8.90
N TYR A 81 13.46 -0.60 8.34
CA TYR A 81 13.98 -1.77 9.06
C TYR A 81 15.33 -1.46 9.72
N ASP A 82 16.28 -0.91 8.96
CA ASP A 82 17.61 -0.54 9.46
C ASP A 82 17.51 0.52 10.56
N HIS A 83 16.64 1.52 10.38
CA HIS A 83 16.44 2.56 11.37
C HIS A 83 15.84 2.01 12.67
N ALA A 84 14.79 1.18 12.58
CA ALA A 84 14.13 0.56 13.72
C ALA A 84 15.12 -0.27 14.54
N HIS A 85 15.97 -1.06 13.89
CA HIS A 85 17.01 -1.84 14.56
C HIS A 85 18.05 -0.96 15.24
N GLN A 86 18.48 0.14 14.59
CA GLN A 86 19.40 1.10 15.21
C GLN A 86 18.82 1.77 16.46
N VAL A 87 17.53 2.10 16.45
CA VAL A 87 16.84 2.68 17.62
C VAL A 87 16.70 1.63 18.72
N TRP A 88 16.26 0.42 18.36
CA TRP A 88 16.13 -0.70 19.29
C TRP A 88 17.45 -1.04 19.98
N ASP A 89 18.55 -1.12 19.23
CA ASP A 89 19.87 -1.45 19.79
C ASP A 89 20.36 -0.43 20.81
N LYS A 90 20.01 0.85 20.64
CA LYS A 90 20.32 1.92 21.60
C LYS A 90 19.44 1.85 22.84
N MET A 91 18.18 1.44 22.68
CA MET A 91 17.18 1.44 23.73
C MET A 91 17.19 0.15 24.57
N LYS A 92 17.47 -1.01 23.97
CA LYS A 92 17.21 -2.33 24.58
C LYS A 92 17.95 -2.54 25.92
N GLY A 93 19.14 -1.97 26.06
CA GLY A 93 19.95 -2.05 27.27
C GLY A 93 19.78 -0.86 28.24
N ASP A 94 18.96 0.13 27.90
CA ASP A 94 18.80 1.33 28.69
C ASP A 94 17.70 1.15 29.74
N SER A 95 18.11 1.20 31.02
CA SER A 95 17.22 1.07 32.18
C SER A 95 16.13 2.15 32.26
N LEU A 96 16.27 3.27 31.55
CA LEU A 96 15.26 4.34 31.51
C LEU A 96 13.94 3.89 30.87
N PHE A 97 13.98 2.90 29.98
CA PHE A 97 12.81 2.40 29.25
C PHE A 97 12.15 1.20 29.94
N GLY A 98 12.60 0.83 31.14
CA GLY A 98 12.07 -0.31 31.87
C GLY A 98 12.33 -1.67 31.21
N ASN A 99 11.71 -2.70 31.78
CA ASN A 99 11.88 -4.10 31.36
C ASN A 99 10.78 -4.57 30.39
N SER A 100 9.75 -3.75 30.15
CA SER A 100 8.68 -4.04 29.20
C SER A 100 8.66 -2.92 28.19
N LYS A 101 9.38 -3.11 27.09
CA LYS A 101 9.50 -2.13 26.01
C LYS A 101 9.39 -2.82 24.66
N GLU A 102 8.65 -2.19 23.77
CA GLU A 102 8.43 -2.61 22.40
C GLU A 102 8.67 -1.42 21.49
N LEU A 103 9.29 -1.68 20.34
CA LEU A 103 9.37 -0.75 19.23
C LEU A 103 8.52 -1.29 18.08
N ILE A 104 7.58 -0.49 17.61
CA ILE A 104 6.76 -0.78 16.44
C ILE A 104 7.16 0.20 15.35
N ALA A 105 7.54 -0.30 14.18
CA ALA A 105 7.82 0.51 13.00
C ALA A 105 6.84 0.21 11.87
N ARG A 106 6.30 1.28 11.29
CA ARG A 106 5.31 1.27 10.20
C ARG A 106 5.83 2.08 9.02
N CYS A 107 5.37 1.71 7.83
CA CYS A 107 5.67 2.42 6.59
C CYS A 107 4.35 2.68 5.86
N PHE A 108 4.09 3.92 5.48
CA PHE A 108 2.87 4.35 4.82
C PHE A 108 3.18 4.84 3.40
N LEU A 109 2.18 4.73 2.53
CA LEU A 109 2.12 5.50 1.28
C LEU A 109 2.19 7.01 1.60
N PRO A 110 2.61 7.85 0.64
CA PRO A 110 2.70 9.28 0.90
C PRO A 110 1.32 9.86 1.20
N SER A 111 1.27 10.84 2.10
CA SER A 111 0.03 11.56 2.44
C SER A 111 -0.61 12.30 1.25
N ARG A 112 0.17 12.57 0.20
CA ARG A 112 -0.31 13.29 -1.00
C ARG A 112 -0.56 12.34 -2.15
N TYR A 113 -1.60 12.64 -2.93
CA TYR A 113 -1.88 11.89 -4.15
C TYR A 113 -0.65 11.85 -5.07
N PRO A 114 -0.28 10.68 -5.64
CA PRO A 114 0.97 10.54 -6.34
C PRO A 114 1.07 11.47 -7.56
N ALA A 115 2.08 12.34 -7.58
CA ALA A 115 2.29 13.28 -8.69
C ALA A 115 2.48 12.56 -10.04
N LEU A 116 3.04 11.34 -10.02
CA LEU A 116 3.22 10.48 -11.18
C LEU A 116 1.94 9.79 -11.65
N HIS A 117 0.86 9.85 -10.87
CA HIS A 117 -0.41 9.29 -11.30
C HIS A 117 -0.86 10.01 -12.59
N PRO A 118 -1.18 9.30 -13.67
CA PRO A 118 -1.43 9.93 -14.96
C PRO A 118 -2.81 10.61 -15.06
N VAL A 119 -3.70 10.35 -14.11
CA VAL A 119 -5.04 10.96 -14.03
C VAL A 119 -5.16 11.78 -12.75
N HIS A 120 -5.38 13.09 -12.89
CA HIS A 120 -5.65 14.01 -11.77
C HIS A 120 -7.05 14.58 -11.91
N ARG A 121 -8.03 14.00 -11.20
CA ARG A 121 -9.42 14.51 -11.17
C ARG A 121 -9.59 15.47 -10.01
N LYS A 122 -10.65 16.28 -10.07
CA LYS A 122 -11.04 17.21 -8.98
C LYS A 122 -11.09 16.54 -7.60
N ASN A 123 -11.49 15.27 -7.55
CA ASN A 123 -11.70 14.52 -6.32
C ASN A 123 -10.60 13.50 -6.02
N SER A 124 -9.52 13.44 -6.83
CA SER A 124 -8.46 12.42 -6.68
C SER A 124 -7.80 12.47 -5.31
N GLU A 125 -7.44 13.66 -4.84
CA GLU A 125 -6.82 13.85 -3.52
C GLU A 125 -7.75 13.42 -2.39
N ALA A 126 -8.98 13.92 -2.35
CA ALA A 126 -9.93 13.57 -1.30
C ALA A 126 -10.26 12.05 -1.26
N LEU A 127 -10.32 11.39 -2.42
CA LEU A 127 -10.49 9.93 -2.47
C LEU A 127 -9.28 9.19 -1.95
N TYR A 128 -8.08 9.70 -2.25
CA TYR A 128 -6.85 9.11 -1.78
C TYR A 128 -6.70 9.24 -0.27
N ASP A 129 -7.06 10.39 0.30
CA ASP A 129 -7.12 10.60 1.75
C ASP A 129 -8.08 9.60 2.41
N ALA A 130 -9.28 9.44 1.84
CA ALA A 130 -10.27 8.45 2.28
C ALA A 130 -9.77 7.00 2.23
N LEU A 131 -8.96 6.64 1.23
CA LEU A 131 -8.38 5.29 1.13
C LEU A 131 -7.28 5.06 2.17
N GLN A 132 -6.62 6.11 2.64
CA GLN A 132 -5.58 6.05 3.66
C GLN A 132 -6.16 6.05 5.08
N ASP A 133 -7.43 6.37 5.27
CA ASP A 133 -8.09 6.31 6.56
C ASP A 133 -8.29 4.86 7.02
N ALA A 134 -7.62 4.47 8.09
CA ALA A 134 -7.69 3.12 8.67
C ALA A 134 -9.06 2.79 9.28
N GLU A 135 -9.87 3.77 9.66
CA GLU A 135 -11.25 3.51 10.10
C GLU A 135 -12.13 3.01 8.94
N TRP A 136 -11.75 3.35 7.71
CA TRP A 136 -12.49 2.95 6.51
C TRP A 136 -11.82 1.85 5.69
N ASN A 137 -10.49 1.86 5.63
CA ASN A 137 -9.64 0.86 5.00
C ASN A 137 -8.82 0.12 6.06
N LYS A 138 -9.51 -0.65 6.90
CA LYS A 138 -8.94 -1.28 8.11
C LYS A 138 -7.64 -2.06 7.91
N PHE A 139 -7.48 -2.75 6.79
CA PHE A 139 -6.24 -3.49 6.51
C PHE A 139 -5.03 -2.58 6.25
N TYR A 140 -5.22 -1.27 6.10
CA TYR A 140 -4.16 -0.28 5.96
C TYR A 140 -3.76 0.38 7.29
N GLU A 141 -4.29 -0.07 8.44
CA GLU A 141 -3.96 0.45 9.78
C GLU A 141 -2.44 0.46 10.06
N ASP A 142 -1.74 -0.59 9.68
CA ASP A 142 -0.28 -0.71 9.81
C ASP A 142 0.48 -0.27 8.53
N GLY A 143 -0.21 0.46 7.67
CA GLY A 143 0.33 0.99 6.42
C GLY A 143 0.50 -0.07 5.34
N VAL A 144 1.63 -0.03 4.65
CA VAL A 144 1.92 -0.95 3.53
C VAL A 144 2.21 -2.38 3.98
N SER A 145 2.50 -2.58 5.27
CA SER A 145 2.93 -3.87 5.78
C SER A 145 1.77 -4.75 6.23
N PHE A 146 1.78 -6.03 5.84
CA PHE A 146 0.79 -7.00 6.32
C PHE A 146 0.82 -7.14 7.85
N MET A 147 2.02 -7.06 8.42
CA MET A 147 2.25 -6.87 9.85
C MET A 147 3.33 -5.80 10.03
N PRO A 148 3.21 -4.92 11.03
CA PRO A 148 4.22 -3.92 11.31
C PRO A 148 5.49 -4.60 11.85
N LEU A 149 6.64 -3.98 11.63
CA LEU A 149 7.88 -4.49 12.24
C LEU A 149 7.81 -4.28 13.75
N ARG A 150 7.96 -5.36 14.52
CA ARG A 150 7.93 -5.34 15.98
C ARG A 150 9.25 -5.84 16.55
N LEU A 151 9.87 -5.04 17.40
CA LEU A 151 11.08 -5.38 18.14
C LEU A 151 10.77 -5.30 19.64
N ALA A 152 10.91 -6.41 20.34
CA ALA A 152 10.68 -6.48 21.79
C ALA A 152 11.69 -7.42 22.45
N GLU A 153 11.84 -7.32 23.76
CA GLU A 153 12.69 -8.23 24.52
C GLU A 153 12.19 -9.67 24.41
N GLY A 154 13.13 -10.60 24.18
CA GLY A 154 12.83 -12.03 24.07
C GLY A 154 12.24 -12.48 22.74
N MET A 155 12.01 -11.57 21.78
CA MET A 155 11.66 -11.94 20.41
C MET A 155 12.92 -12.20 19.58
N GLU A 156 12.87 -13.23 18.73
CA GLU A 156 13.91 -13.43 17.73
C GLU A 156 13.88 -12.30 16.70
N VAL A 157 15.07 -11.84 16.32
CA VAL A 157 15.21 -10.85 15.26
C VAL A 157 15.04 -11.57 13.94
N GLU A 158 13.89 -11.34 13.28
CA GLU A 158 13.67 -11.78 11.91
C GLU A 158 14.67 -11.11 10.96
N THR A 159 15.00 -11.72 9.82
CA THR A 159 15.81 -11.06 8.79
C THR A 159 14.96 -10.13 7.94
N PHE A 160 15.58 -9.17 7.25
CA PHE A 160 14.83 -8.32 6.33
C PHE A 160 14.10 -9.13 5.25
N ASP A 161 14.76 -10.14 4.65
CA ASP A 161 14.12 -10.98 3.63
C ASP A 161 12.92 -11.74 4.20
N ALA A 162 12.98 -12.26 5.44
CA ALA A 162 11.82 -12.87 6.09
C ALA A 162 10.68 -11.85 6.31
N TYR A 163 11.02 -10.64 6.78
CA TYR A 163 10.06 -9.55 6.97
C TYR A 163 9.31 -9.17 5.69
N ILE A 164 10.00 -9.18 4.54
CA ILE A 164 9.39 -8.87 3.22
C ILE A 164 8.88 -10.11 2.46
N GLY A 165 8.90 -11.29 3.09
CA GLY A 165 8.40 -12.55 2.53
C GLY A 165 9.25 -13.13 1.39
N MET A 166 10.56 -12.90 1.40
CA MET A 166 11.52 -13.34 0.38
C MET A 166 12.36 -14.57 0.79
N ASP A 167 11.98 -15.28 1.85
CA ASP A 167 12.73 -16.38 2.44
C ASP A 167 12.27 -17.80 2.01
N CYS A 168 11.21 -17.93 1.20
CA CYS A 168 10.67 -19.22 0.73
C CYS A 168 10.77 -19.39 -0.81
N PRO A 169 11.05 -20.58 -1.39
CA PRO A 169 11.22 -20.73 -2.84
C PRO A 169 9.91 -20.89 -3.64
N PRO A 170 9.81 -20.32 -4.87
CA PRO A 170 10.38 -19.06 -5.31
C PRO A 170 9.43 -17.92 -4.90
N PRO A 171 9.88 -16.97 -4.07
CA PRO A 171 8.98 -15.98 -3.50
C PRO A 171 8.67 -14.95 -4.58
N ASN A 172 7.43 -14.97 -5.03
CA ASN A 172 6.87 -14.02 -5.96
C ASN A 172 5.40 -13.84 -5.60
N TRP A 173 5.12 -12.75 -4.88
CA TRP A 173 3.78 -12.45 -4.36
C TRP A 173 2.90 -11.78 -5.42
N ASN A 174 2.73 -12.44 -6.57
CA ASN A 174 2.01 -11.93 -7.73
C ASN A 174 0.55 -12.40 -7.86
N GLU A 175 -0.04 -12.93 -6.79
CA GLU A 175 -1.43 -13.34 -6.79
C GLU A 175 -2.36 -12.20 -7.22
N GLY A 176 -3.32 -12.52 -8.10
CA GLY A 176 -4.25 -11.56 -8.69
C GLY A 176 -3.70 -10.76 -9.88
N LEU A 177 -2.41 -10.86 -10.19
CA LEU A 177 -1.81 -10.36 -11.42
C LEU A 177 -1.73 -11.47 -12.50
N ASP A 178 -1.53 -11.08 -13.75
CA ASP A 178 -1.14 -12.03 -14.82
C ASP A 178 0.20 -12.68 -14.46
N GLN A 179 0.15 -13.99 -14.20
CA GLN A 179 1.28 -14.78 -13.72
C GLN A 179 2.38 -14.94 -14.77
N GLU A 180 2.06 -14.94 -16.06
CA GLU A 180 3.08 -15.10 -17.11
C GLU A 180 3.85 -13.80 -17.31
N LEU A 181 3.16 -12.66 -17.26
CA LEU A 181 3.79 -11.34 -17.30
C LEU A 181 4.64 -11.04 -16.07
N THR A 182 4.29 -11.64 -14.92
CA THR A 182 4.94 -11.35 -13.64
C THR A 182 5.80 -12.49 -13.08
N LYS A 183 5.96 -13.61 -13.81
CA LYS A 183 6.70 -14.79 -13.33
C LYS A 183 8.13 -14.50 -12.89
N ASP A 184 8.78 -13.55 -13.56
CA ASP A 184 10.17 -13.16 -13.32
C ASP A 184 10.27 -11.91 -12.42
N LEU A 185 9.13 -11.38 -11.95
CA LEU A 185 9.12 -10.30 -10.97
C LEU A 185 9.31 -10.88 -9.57
N HIS A 186 10.18 -10.27 -8.76
CA HIS A 186 10.32 -10.62 -7.35
C HIS A 186 9.45 -9.67 -6.52
N LEU A 187 8.13 -9.78 -6.66
CA LEU A 187 7.18 -8.97 -5.87
C LEU A 187 7.23 -9.39 -4.41
N ILE A 188 7.30 -8.41 -3.51
CA ILE A 188 7.39 -8.64 -2.06
C ILE A 188 6.01 -8.78 -1.42
N LEU A 189 5.93 -9.37 -0.23
CA LEU A 189 4.67 -9.58 0.50
C LEU A 189 3.86 -8.29 0.66
N GLN A 190 4.53 -7.17 0.95
CA GLN A 190 3.88 -5.87 1.17
C GLN A 190 3.25 -5.29 -0.10
N PHE A 191 3.77 -5.63 -1.29
CA PHE A 191 3.10 -5.31 -2.54
C PHE A 191 1.75 -6.03 -2.62
N ASN A 192 1.76 -7.35 -2.38
CA ASN A 192 0.55 -8.17 -2.40
C ASN A 192 -0.43 -7.77 -1.30
N HIS A 193 0.06 -7.39 -0.12
CA HIS A 193 -0.76 -6.86 0.95
C HIS A 193 -1.64 -5.69 0.48
N LEU A 194 -1.02 -4.66 -0.10
CA LEU A 194 -1.72 -3.52 -0.69
C LEU A 194 -2.69 -3.97 -1.78
N PHE A 195 -2.25 -4.86 -2.67
CA PHE A 195 -3.04 -5.28 -3.82
C PHE A 195 -4.20 -6.22 -3.51
N GLU A 196 -4.13 -7.07 -2.50
CA GLU A 196 -5.17 -8.09 -2.25
C GLU A 196 -6.06 -7.69 -1.07
N TYR A 197 -5.46 -7.27 0.05
CA TYR A 197 -6.14 -7.16 1.33
C TYR A 197 -6.66 -5.75 1.63
N THR A 198 -6.00 -4.71 1.12
CA THR A 198 -6.50 -3.33 1.26
C THR A 198 -7.52 -2.97 0.17
N ASN A 199 -8.15 -1.82 0.32
CA ASN A 199 -9.09 -1.29 -0.69
C ASN A 199 -8.46 -0.37 -1.76
N PHE A 200 -7.13 -0.26 -1.83
CA PHE A 200 -6.48 0.43 -2.95
C PHE A 200 -6.64 -0.36 -4.24
N ALA A 201 -7.04 0.29 -5.33
CA ALA A 201 -6.84 -0.26 -6.67
C ALA A 201 -5.35 -0.24 -7.01
N LEU A 202 -4.92 -1.10 -7.95
CA LEU A 202 -3.53 -1.19 -8.38
C LEU A 202 -2.97 0.19 -8.77
N THR A 203 -3.74 0.96 -9.54
CA THR A 203 -3.36 2.30 -9.99
C THR A 203 -3.33 3.35 -8.90
N ASP A 204 -3.93 3.12 -7.73
CA ASP A 204 -3.88 4.08 -6.63
C ASP A 204 -2.47 4.17 -6.01
N PHE A 205 -1.67 3.08 -6.07
CA PHE A 205 -0.38 3.03 -5.38
C PHE A 205 0.83 2.82 -6.29
N ILE A 206 0.73 2.16 -7.46
CA ILE A 206 1.90 1.85 -8.32
C ILE A 206 2.65 3.09 -8.85
N TYR A 207 2.14 4.29 -8.64
CA TYR A 207 2.80 5.55 -8.99
C TYR A 207 3.50 6.23 -7.81
N CYS A 208 3.43 5.66 -6.60
CA CYS A 208 4.18 6.16 -5.43
C CYS A 208 5.66 5.81 -5.56
N ARG A 209 6.54 6.76 -5.22
CA ARG A 209 8.01 6.54 -5.18
C ARG A 209 8.63 6.94 -3.84
N ASP A 210 7.89 7.70 -3.04
CA ASP A 210 8.25 8.10 -1.69
C ASP A 210 7.31 7.43 -0.68
N PHE A 211 7.75 7.31 0.56
CA PHE A 211 7.03 6.63 1.64
C PHE A 211 7.29 7.34 2.98
N GLU A 212 6.34 7.23 3.90
CA GLU A 212 6.39 7.85 5.21
C GLU A 212 6.61 6.79 6.29
N SER A 213 7.76 6.82 6.96
CA SER A 213 8.07 5.88 8.05
C SER A 213 7.69 6.47 9.41
N GLN A 214 7.11 5.63 10.27
CA GLN A 214 6.77 5.96 11.64
C GLN A 214 7.43 4.94 12.58
N THR A 215 7.95 5.41 13.72
CA THR A 215 8.46 4.55 14.80
C THR A 215 7.78 4.95 16.10
N GLU A 216 7.16 3.97 16.75
CA GLU A 216 6.48 4.09 18.03
C GLU A 216 7.22 3.24 19.06
N ILE A 217 7.41 3.78 20.27
CA ILE A 217 8.01 3.07 21.40
C ILE A 217 6.95 2.98 22.48
N THR A 218 6.58 1.76 22.83
CA THR A 218 5.61 1.47 23.89
C THR A 218 6.36 1.01 25.14
N LEU A 219 6.02 1.60 26.28
CA LEU A 219 6.57 1.27 27.58
C LEU A 219 5.45 0.67 28.46
N GLY A 220 5.73 -0.47 29.08
CA GLY A 220 4.82 -1.17 30.00
C GLY A 220 4.96 -0.75 31.45
#